data_AF-A0A7W2A079-F1
#
_entry.id   AF-A0A7W2A079-F1
#
_cell.length_a   1.000
_cell.length_b   1.000
_cell.length_c   1.000
_cell.angle_alpha   90.00
_cell.angle_beta   90.00
_cell.angle_gamma   90.00
#
_symmetry.space_group_name_H-M   'P 1'
#
loop_
_entity.id
_entity.type
_entity.pdbx_description
1 polymer ?
#
loop_
_entity_poly.entity_id
_entity_poly.type
_entity_poly.pdbx_seq_one_letter_code
_entity_poly.pdbx_strand_id
1 'polypeptide(L)'
;MTSAFEAEDEGNIYLIQKEIEKKFSESRLDFSLFEFRETLERYVGLTLANQQAFTKVSEREKEVFRIAENSNVELAANCLHRRNRKLLAFHQTEARQDFLQMIGKLSDSMTDKKNLGNLAVKFVRLLKDKQAENSLEKLFATNLQTDIAPSVLQREKDLWNPQEHKLLHAQPNSTHFQAIRATTALRRKD
;
A
#
# COMPACT_ATOMS: atom_id res chain seq x y z
N MET A 1 33.62 -3.44 15.93
CA MET A 1 33.78 -4.07 14.60
C MET A 1 32.43 -4.04 13.90
N THR A 2 31.94 -2.85 13.60
CA THR A 2 30.89 -2.65 12.59
C THR A 2 31.54 -2.95 11.24
N SER A 3 31.03 -3.99 10.62
CA SER A 3 31.68 -4.78 9.58
C SER A 3 31.71 -4.00 8.27
N ALA A 4 32.75 -4.15 7.45
CA ALA A 4 32.79 -3.57 6.10
C ALA A 4 31.52 -3.86 5.26
N PHE A 5 30.80 -4.93 5.62
CA PHE A 5 29.49 -5.29 5.07
C PHE A 5 28.38 -4.25 5.34
N GLU A 6 28.35 -3.60 6.51
CA GLU A 6 27.34 -2.60 6.84
C GLU A 6 27.53 -1.31 6.04
N ALA A 7 28.79 -0.94 5.77
CA ALA A 7 29.10 0.22 4.93
C ALA A 7 28.73 0.01 3.46
N GLU A 8 28.84 -1.23 2.97
CA GLU A 8 28.42 -1.59 1.60
C GLU A 8 26.89 -1.55 1.45
N ASP A 9 26.15 -2.06 2.45
CA ASP A 9 24.68 -2.00 2.49
C ASP A 9 24.18 -0.55 2.55
N GLU A 10 24.79 0.32 3.38
CA GLU A 10 24.45 1.76 3.45
C GLU A 10 24.68 2.48 2.11
N GLY A 11 25.81 2.21 1.45
CA GLY A 11 26.09 2.74 0.12
C GLY A 11 25.05 2.30 -0.92
N ASN A 12 24.66 1.03 -0.87
CA ASN A 12 23.63 0.47 -1.76
C ASN A 12 22.24 1.07 -1.51
N ILE A 13 21.87 1.31 -0.25
CA ILE A 13 20.62 1.97 0.13
C ILE A 13 20.55 3.37 -0.49
N TYR A 14 21.62 4.16 -0.35
CA TYR A 14 21.69 5.51 -0.89
C TYR A 14 21.59 5.55 -2.41
N LEU A 15 22.27 4.63 -3.10
CA LEU A 15 22.23 4.54 -4.56
C LEU A 15 20.82 4.21 -5.07
N ILE A 16 20.15 3.23 -4.46
CA ILE A 16 18.78 2.87 -4.86
C ILE A 16 17.79 3.98 -4.54
N GLN A 17 17.95 4.64 -3.39
CA GLN A 17 17.15 5.82 -3.04
C GLN A 17 17.25 6.89 -4.13
N LYS A 18 18.46 7.23 -4.58
CA LYS A 18 18.66 8.20 -5.67
C LYS A 18 17.99 7.80 -6.97
N GLU A 19 18.05 6.52 -7.33
CA GLU A 19 17.37 6.02 -8.54
C GLU A 19 15.84 6.14 -8.43
N ILE A 20 15.28 5.86 -7.26
CA ILE A 20 13.84 6.05 -7.02
C ILE A 20 13.47 7.54 -7.06
N GLU A 21 14.27 8.41 -6.45
CA GLU A 21 14.05 9.87 -6.49
C GLU A 21 14.15 10.43 -7.92
N LYS A 22 15.06 9.91 -8.74
CA LYS A 22 15.19 10.29 -10.15
C LYS A 22 13.91 9.93 -10.91
N LYS A 23 13.41 8.70 -10.74
CA LYS A 23 12.13 8.27 -11.32
C LYS A 23 10.95 9.11 -10.84
N PHE A 24 10.96 9.49 -9.57
CA PHE A 24 9.97 10.40 -9.01
C PHE A 24 10.00 11.76 -9.72
N SER A 25 11.19 12.32 -9.95
CA SER A 25 11.36 13.63 -10.61
C SER A 25 10.90 13.63 -12.07
N GLU A 26 10.87 12.46 -12.72
CA GLU A 26 10.36 12.26 -14.08
C GLU A 26 8.83 12.10 -14.11
N SER A 27 8.19 11.85 -12.97
CA SER A 27 6.76 11.63 -12.85
C SER A 27 5.97 12.94 -12.69
N ARG A 28 4.68 12.91 -13.09
CA ARG A 28 3.75 14.03 -12.90
C ARG A 28 2.79 13.68 -11.76
N LEU A 29 3.25 13.87 -10.53
CA LEU A 29 2.47 13.63 -9.32
C LEU A 29 2.12 14.95 -8.63
N ASP A 30 1.00 14.95 -7.90
CA ASP A 30 0.49 16.12 -7.20
C ASP A 30 1.24 16.43 -5.90
N PHE A 31 2.08 15.50 -5.41
CA PHE A 31 2.87 15.68 -4.20
C PHE A 31 4.32 16.09 -4.52
N SER A 32 4.94 16.82 -3.60
CA SER A 32 6.26 17.42 -3.84
C SER A 32 7.41 16.41 -3.69
N LEU A 33 8.54 16.68 -4.36
CA LEU A 33 9.78 15.92 -4.16
C LEU A 33 10.25 15.95 -2.70
N PHE A 34 10.00 17.04 -1.98
CA PHE A 34 10.35 17.16 -0.57
C PHE A 34 9.53 16.22 0.31
N GLU A 35 8.22 16.13 0.07
CA GLU A 35 7.33 15.22 0.80
C GLU A 35 7.72 13.75 0.55
N PHE A 36 8.10 13.43 -0.69
CA PHE A 36 8.61 12.11 -1.06
C PHE A 36 9.91 11.77 -0.30
N ARG A 37 10.89 12.68 -0.31
CA ARG A 37 12.15 12.52 0.41
C ARG A 37 11.94 12.36 1.90
N GLU A 38 11.14 13.22 2.51
CA GLU A 38 10.84 13.16 3.93
C GLU A 38 10.23 11.80 4.31
N THR A 39 9.29 11.30 3.51
CA THR A 39 8.66 10.00 3.74
C THR A 39 9.66 8.86 3.62
N LEU A 40 10.52 8.90 2.61
CA LEU A 40 11.51 7.86 2.38
C LEU A 40 12.62 7.87 3.45
N GLU A 41 13.16 9.03 3.81
CA GLU A 41 14.16 9.19 4.87
C GLU A 41 13.60 8.78 6.25
N ARG A 42 12.36 9.19 6.55
CA ARG A 42 11.66 8.81 7.79
C ARG A 42 11.48 7.30 7.86
N TYR A 43 11.04 6.66 6.78
CA TYR A 43 10.90 5.20 6.72
C TYR A 43 12.24 4.48 6.93
N VAL A 44 13.30 4.92 6.24
CA VAL A 44 14.66 4.35 6.40
C VAL A 44 15.13 4.50 7.84
N GLY A 45 15.11 5.73 8.37
CA GLY A 45 15.60 6.04 9.71
C GLY A 45 14.87 5.25 10.80
N LEU A 46 13.53 5.17 10.72
CA LEU A 46 12.74 4.40 11.68
C LEU A 46 12.97 2.89 11.55
N THR A 47 13.17 2.38 10.33
CA THR A 47 13.44 0.96 10.11
C THR A 47 14.79 0.54 10.70
N LEU A 48 15.85 1.33 10.45
CA LEU A 48 17.18 1.09 11.02
C LEU A 48 17.17 1.27 12.54
N ALA A 49 16.53 2.33 13.07
CA ALA A 49 16.41 2.54 14.50
C ALA A 49 15.65 1.39 15.17
N ASN A 50 14.57 0.88 14.56
CA ASN A 50 13.80 -0.23 15.12
C ASN A 50 14.61 -1.52 15.19
N GLN A 51 15.48 -1.79 14.21
CA GLN A 51 16.41 -2.93 14.23
C GLN A 51 17.42 -2.81 15.39
N GLN A 52 17.93 -1.61 15.62
CA GLN A 52 18.85 -1.34 16.73
C GLN A 52 18.14 -1.38 18.09
N ALA A 53 16.85 -1.04 18.18
CA ALA A 53 16.10 -1.02 19.43
C ALA A 53 15.86 -2.41 20.08
N PHE A 54 16.20 -3.50 19.39
CA PHE A 54 16.20 -4.85 19.98
C PHE A 54 17.46 -5.15 20.80
N THR A 55 18.44 -4.24 20.84
CA THR A 55 19.61 -4.37 21.71
C THR A 55 19.25 -4.13 23.19
N LYS A 56 20.21 -4.40 24.09
CA LYS A 56 20.06 -4.13 25.52
C LYS A 56 19.83 -2.63 25.79
N VAL A 57 19.22 -2.34 26.95
CA VAL A 57 19.08 -0.98 27.50
C VAL A 57 20.43 -0.27 27.46
N SER A 58 20.45 0.92 26.87
CA SER A 58 21.67 1.71 26.75
C SER A 58 22.03 2.37 28.09
N GLU A 59 23.32 2.61 28.30
CA GLU A 59 23.79 3.37 29.47
C GLU A 59 23.23 4.80 29.49
N ARG A 60 22.95 5.37 28.30
CA ARG A 60 22.27 6.67 28.19
C ARG A 60 20.83 6.64 28.72
N GLU A 61 20.09 5.55 28.53
CA GLU A 61 18.75 5.40 29.09
C GLU A 61 18.79 5.27 30.63
N LYS A 62 19.80 4.60 31.17
CA LYS A 62 20.00 4.50 32.63
C LYS A 62 20.41 5.83 33.24
N GLU A 63 21.22 6.60 32.53
CA GLU A 63 21.72 7.91 32.97
C GLU A 63 20.58 8.87 33.34
N VAL A 64 19.50 8.89 32.55
CA VAL A 64 18.33 9.73 32.82
C VAL A 64 17.73 9.44 34.20
N PHE A 65 17.65 8.17 34.59
CA PHE A 65 17.12 7.77 35.90
C PHE A 65 18.12 7.92 37.04
N ARG A 66 19.42 7.85 36.73
CA ARG A 66 20.48 8.16 37.69
C ARG A 66 20.42 9.63 38.09
N ILE A 67 20.29 10.54 37.13
CA ILE A 67 20.17 11.99 37.37
C ILE A 67 18.89 12.32 38.13
N ALA A 68 17.81 11.59 37.88
CA ALA A 68 16.54 11.75 38.58
C ALA A 68 16.50 11.07 39.98
N GLU A 69 17.64 10.56 40.48
CA GLU A 69 17.77 9.90 41.78
C GLU A 69 16.75 8.76 42.00
N ASN A 70 16.41 8.02 40.94
CA ASN A 70 15.43 6.94 41.06
C ASN A 70 16.01 5.76 41.88
N SER A 71 15.24 5.27 42.86
CA SER A 71 15.67 4.17 43.74
C SER A 71 15.91 2.84 43.01
N ASN A 72 15.30 2.63 41.84
CA ASN A 72 15.49 1.44 41.01
C ASN A 72 15.72 1.81 39.53
N VAL A 73 16.92 2.33 39.25
CA VAL A 73 17.38 2.75 37.92
C VAL A 73 17.20 1.66 36.87
N GLU A 74 17.57 0.41 37.18
CA GLU A 74 17.50 -0.70 36.23
C GLU A 74 16.06 -1.02 35.82
N LEU A 75 15.13 -1.10 36.78
CA LEU A 75 13.72 -1.36 36.46
C LEU A 75 13.12 -0.21 35.66
N ALA A 76 13.40 1.04 36.05
CA ALA A 76 12.90 2.22 35.37
C ALA A 76 13.41 2.31 33.92
N ALA A 77 14.70 2.07 33.71
CA ALA A 77 15.32 2.07 32.38
C ALA A 77 14.75 0.94 31.49
N ASN A 78 14.54 -0.26 32.03
CA ASN A 78 13.89 -1.35 31.31
C ASN A 78 12.45 -1.02 30.91
N CYS A 79 11.68 -0.39 31.80
CA CYS A 79 10.32 0.07 31.51
C CYS A 79 10.29 1.12 30.39
N LEU A 80 11.18 2.11 30.44
CA LEU A 80 11.33 3.14 29.42
C LEU A 80 11.73 2.52 28.07
N HIS A 81 12.76 1.70 28.07
CA HIS A 81 13.24 1.01 26.87
C HIS A 81 12.13 0.19 26.20
N ARG A 82 11.37 -0.56 26.99
CA ARG A 82 10.20 -1.32 26.49
C ARG A 82 9.13 -0.40 25.88
N ARG A 83 8.86 0.75 26.48
CA ARG A 83 7.90 1.74 25.96
C ARG A 83 8.40 2.35 24.66
N ASN A 84 9.66 2.77 24.62
CA ASN A 84 10.29 3.37 23.43
C ASN A 84 10.29 2.40 22.27
N ARG A 85 10.62 1.12 22.49
CA ARG A 85 10.55 0.08 21.45
C ARG A 85 9.15 -0.07 20.86
N LYS A 86 8.11 -0.02 21.70
CA LYS A 86 6.72 -0.07 21.20
C LYS A 86 6.36 1.15 20.37
N LEU A 87 6.74 2.36 20.82
CA LEU A 87 6.50 3.59 20.08
C LEU A 87 7.25 3.60 18.74
N LEU A 88 8.49 3.13 18.74
CA LEU A 88 9.31 3.06 17.54
C LEU A 88 8.73 2.08 16.51
N ALA A 89 8.29 0.90 16.96
CA ALA A 89 7.62 -0.07 16.08
C ALA A 89 6.30 0.48 15.51
N PHE A 90 5.55 1.26 16.30
CA PHE A 90 4.34 1.94 15.85
C PHE A 90 4.65 2.96 14.74
N HIS A 91 5.57 3.90 14.98
CA HIS A 91 5.94 4.90 13.97
C HIS A 91 6.60 4.29 12.74
N GLN A 92 7.40 3.24 12.90
CA GLN A 92 7.96 2.51 11.77
C GLN A 92 6.86 1.88 10.90
N THR A 93 5.78 1.41 11.52
CA THR A 93 4.62 0.86 10.80
C THR A 93 3.87 1.95 10.03
N GLU A 94 3.65 3.12 10.64
CA GLU A 94 3.06 4.27 9.95
C GLU A 94 3.93 4.73 8.77
N ALA A 95 5.22 4.92 8.99
CA ALA A 95 6.15 5.33 7.93
C ALA A 95 6.24 4.30 6.79
N ARG A 96 6.13 3.00 7.09
CA ARG A 96 6.03 1.96 6.07
C ARG A 96 4.77 2.15 5.22
N GLN A 97 3.62 2.42 5.84
CA GLN A 97 2.37 2.62 5.11
C GLN A 97 2.44 3.85 4.20
N ASP A 98 2.98 4.96 4.70
CA ASP A 98 3.20 6.18 3.92
C ASP A 98 4.11 5.90 2.71
N PHE A 99 5.23 5.20 2.93
CA PHE A 99 6.15 4.80 1.87
C PHE A 99 5.45 3.92 0.81
N LEU A 100 4.72 2.88 1.23
CA LEU A 100 4.00 1.99 0.33
C LEU A 100 2.94 2.74 -0.49
N GLN A 101 2.23 3.68 0.14
CA GLN A 101 1.23 4.51 -0.53
C GLN A 101 1.88 5.41 -1.58
N MET A 102 3.01 6.04 -1.26
CA MET A 102 3.74 6.88 -2.21
C MET A 102 4.28 6.08 -3.40
N ILE A 103 4.86 4.89 -3.15
CA ILE A 103 5.31 4.00 -4.22
C ILE A 103 4.13 3.54 -5.09
N GLY A 104 2.97 3.28 -4.48
CA GLY A 104 1.74 2.97 -5.22
C GLY A 104 1.34 4.11 -6.16
N LYS A 105 1.20 5.33 -5.64
CA LYS A 105 0.87 6.52 -6.45
C LYS A 105 1.91 6.75 -7.57
N LEU A 106 3.20 6.63 -7.25
CA LEU A 106 4.26 6.75 -8.24
C LEU A 106 4.13 5.69 -9.33
N SER A 107 3.85 4.44 -8.96
CA SER A 107 3.65 3.35 -9.91
C SER A 107 2.49 3.61 -10.86
N ASP A 108 1.41 4.26 -10.41
CA ASP A 108 0.26 4.57 -11.25
C ASP A 108 0.55 5.65 -12.29
N SER A 109 1.50 6.55 -12.00
CA SER A 109 1.92 7.62 -12.91
C SER A 109 2.97 7.21 -13.94
N MET A 110 3.56 6.02 -13.81
CA MET A 110 4.70 5.58 -14.62
C MET A 110 4.35 4.46 -15.59
N THR A 111 4.92 4.50 -16.80
CA THR A 111 4.83 3.42 -17.79
C THR A 111 5.67 2.20 -17.39
N ASP A 112 6.87 2.43 -16.85
CA ASP A 112 7.80 1.37 -16.45
C ASP A 112 7.61 0.92 -14.99
N LYS A 113 6.42 0.37 -14.70
CA LYS A 113 6.06 -0.11 -13.36
C LYS A 113 6.97 -1.23 -12.86
N LYS A 114 7.44 -2.10 -13.77
CA LYS A 114 8.27 -3.26 -13.45
C LYS A 114 9.64 -2.86 -12.91
N ASN A 115 10.30 -1.88 -13.54
CA ASN A 115 11.59 -1.42 -13.06
C ASN A 115 11.48 -0.72 -11.68
N LEU A 116 10.44 0.11 -11.49
CA LEU A 116 10.18 0.72 -10.18
C LEU A 116 9.94 -0.34 -9.10
N GLY A 117 9.13 -1.36 -9.40
CA GLY A 117 8.86 -2.46 -8.46
C GLY A 117 10.13 -3.21 -8.07
N ASN A 118 11.00 -3.52 -9.04
CA ASN A 118 12.29 -4.17 -8.76
C ASN A 118 13.20 -3.31 -7.86
N LEU A 119 13.26 -2.00 -8.10
CA LEU A 119 14.04 -1.08 -7.26
C LEU A 119 13.46 -1.00 -5.84
N ALA A 120 12.14 -0.84 -5.71
CA ALA A 120 11.48 -0.75 -4.42
C ALA A 120 11.64 -2.04 -3.60
N VAL A 121 11.50 -3.22 -4.23
CA VAL A 121 11.72 -4.52 -3.57
C VAL A 121 13.18 -4.68 -3.16
N LYS A 122 14.13 -4.32 -4.03
CA LYS A 122 15.57 -4.35 -3.69
C LYS A 122 15.89 -3.43 -2.50
N PHE A 123 15.29 -2.24 -2.48
CA PHE A 123 15.45 -1.26 -1.41
C PHE A 123 15.00 -1.80 -0.05
N VAL A 124 13.77 -2.32 0.04
CA VAL A 124 13.26 -2.86 1.32
C VAL A 124 13.96 -4.13 1.76
N ARG A 125 14.50 -4.92 0.81
CA ARG A 125 15.30 -6.11 1.10
C ARG A 125 16.64 -5.74 1.76
N LEU A 126 17.30 -4.67 1.31
CA LEU A 126 18.50 -4.14 1.97
C LEU A 126 18.17 -3.65 3.39
N LEU A 127 17.01 -3.02 3.57
CA LEU A 127 16.50 -2.63 4.87
C LEU A 127 16.00 -3.82 5.70
N LYS A 128 16.02 -5.05 5.20
CA LYS A 128 15.56 -6.27 5.88
C LYS A 128 14.10 -6.18 6.38
N ASP A 129 13.26 -5.36 5.76
CA ASP A 129 11.83 -5.24 6.10
C ASP A 129 10.99 -6.22 5.26
N LYS A 130 10.78 -7.41 5.82
CA LYS A 130 10.01 -8.49 5.18
C LYS A 130 8.53 -8.13 4.95
N GLN A 131 7.96 -7.30 5.82
CA GLN A 131 6.54 -6.92 5.67
C GLN A 131 6.36 -5.95 4.51
N ALA A 132 7.29 -4.99 4.36
CA ALA A 132 7.31 -4.09 3.22
C ALA A 132 7.61 -4.84 1.91
N GLU A 133 8.56 -5.79 1.92
CA GLU A 133 8.88 -6.66 0.78
C GLU A 133 7.63 -7.39 0.26
N ASN A 134 6.92 -8.11 1.14
CA ASN A 134 5.70 -8.83 0.78
C ASN A 134 4.58 -7.89 0.28
N SER A 135 4.51 -6.67 0.82
CA SER A 135 3.48 -5.69 0.44
C SER A 135 3.76 -5.12 -0.96
N LEU A 136 5.02 -4.81 -1.26
CA LEU A 136 5.44 -4.37 -2.60
C LEU A 136 5.27 -5.47 -3.63
N GLU A 137 5.67 -6.71 -3.32
CA GLU A 137 5.49 -7.84 -4.22
C GLU A 137 4.01 -8.02 -4.60
N LYS A 138 3.10 -7.90 -3.62
CA LYS A 138 1.65 -7.91 -3.89
C LYS A 138 1.21 -6.74 -4.76
N LEU A 139 1.63 -5.52 -4.42
CA LEU A 139 1.28 -4.30 -5.16
C LEU A 139 1.66 -4.42 -6.64
N PHE A 140 2.87 -4.89 -6.94
CA PHE A 140 3.34 -5.03 -8.32
C PHE A 140 2.87 -6.31 -9.01
N ALA A 141 2.49 -7.37 -8.27
CA ALA A 141 1.86 -8.56 -8.84
C ALA A 141 0.41 -8.31 -9.28
N THR A 142 -0.39 -7.57 -8.47
CA THR A 142 -1.78 -7.25 -8.81
C THR A 142 -1.88 -6.37 -10.06
N ASN A 143 -0.94 -5.44 -10.22
CA ASN A 143 -0.88 -4.55 -11.39
C ASN A 143 -0.56 -5.28 -12.71
N LEU A 144 0.04 -6.48 -12.67
CA LEU A 144 0.26 -7.33 -13.85
C LEU A 144 -0.99 -8.11 -14.29
N GLN A 145 -1.98 -8.29 -13.39
CA GLN A 145 -3.24 -8.97 -13.73
C GLN A 145 -4.31 -8.01 -14.26
N THR A 146 -4.15 -6.70 -14.08
CA THR A 146 -5.04 -5.66 -14.65
C THR A 146 -4.65 -5.24 -16.06
N ASP A 147 -3.83 -6.02 -16.77
CA ASP A 147 -3.70 -5.88 -18.22
C ASP A 147 -5.03 -6.29 -18.87
N ILE A 148 -5.88 -5.28 -19.07
CA ILE A 148 -6.97 -5.22 -20.04
C ILE A 148 -7.97 -6.38 -19.89
N ALA A 149 -8.73 -6.40 -18.80
CA ALA A 149 -10.11 -6.88 -18.96
C ALA A 149 -10.81 -5.83 -19.84
N PRO A 150 -11.20 -6.15 -21.10
CA PRO A 150 -11.96 -5.21 -21.91
C PRO A 150 -13.15 -4.74 -21.08
N SER A 151 -13.42 -3.43 -21.09
CA SER A 151 -14.56 -2.87 -20.36
C SER A 151 -15.81 -3.69 -20.70
N VAL A 152 -16.75 -3.83 -19.75
CA VAL A 152 -18.00 -4.60 -19.98
C VAL A 152 -18.67 -4.17 -21.30
N LEU A 153 -18.56 -2.88 -21.66
CA LEU A 153 -19.02 -2.30 -22.92
C LEU A 153 -18.30 -2.82 -24.19
N GLN A 154 -17.02 -3.16 -24.11
CA GLN A 154 -16.29 -3.81 -25.21
C GLN A 154 -16.68 -5.28 -25.34
N ARG A 155 -16.86 -6.00 -24.22
CA ARG A 155 -17.38 -7.38 -24.25
C ARG A 155 -18.80 -7.46 -24.81
N GLU A 156 -19.67 -6.49 -24.51
CA GLU A 156 -21.02 -6.44 -25.09
C GLU A 156 -21.00 -6.26 -26.61
N LYS A 157 -20.08 -5.45 -27.15
CA LYS A 157 -19.93 -5.29 -28.61
C LYS A 157 -19.39 -6.55 -29.30
N ASP A 158 -18.50 -7.28 -28.65
CA ASP A 158 -17.96 -8.53 -29.18
C ASP A 158 -18.96 -9.70 -29.07
N LEU A 159 -19.83 -9.70 -28.05
CA LEU A 159 -20.88 -10.70 -27.84
C LEU A 159 -22.15 -10.42 -28.67
N TRP A 160 -22.42 -9.16 -28.98
CA TRP A 160 -23.61 -8.74 -29.71
C TRP A 160 -23.23 -8.09 -31.03
N ASN A 161 -22.90 -8.91 -32.03
CA ASN A 161 -22.67 -8.43 -33.38
C ASN A 161 -24.01 -8.31 -34.13
N PRO A 162 -24.56 -7.11 -34.34
CA PRO A 162 -25.91 -6.93 -34.91
C PRO A 162 -26.01 -7.42 -36.36
N GLN A 163 -24.87 -7.64 -37.02
CA GLN A 163 -24.80 -8.12 -38.40
C GLN A 163 -24.86 -9.65 -38.53
N GLU A 164 -24.46 -10.39 -37.49
CA GLU A 164 -24.47 -11.87 -37.50
C GLU A 164 -25.72 -12.48 -36.86
N HIS A 165 -26.39 -11.73 -35.99
CA HIS A 165 -27.63 -12.20 -35.38
C HIS A 165 -28.82 -12.02 -36.32
N LYS A 166 -29.19 -13.10 -37.01
CA LYS A 166 -30.47 -13.24 -37.70
C LYS A 166 -31.59 -12.96 -36.69
N LEU A 167 -32.37 -11.90 -36.92
CA LEU A 167 -33.59 -11.62 -36.16
C LEU A 167 -34.46 -12.89 -36.18
N LEU A 168 -34.63 -13.53 -35.01
CA LEU A 168 -35.67 -14.52 -34.83
C LEU A 168 -36.98 -13.78 -35.11
N HIS A 169 -37.60 -14.12 -36.25
CA HIS A 169 -38.86 -13.53 -36.67
C HIS A 169 -39.81 -13.45 -35.48
N ALA A 170 -40.29 -12.23 -35.20
CA ALA A 170 -41.30 -11.98 -34.18
C ALA A 170 -42.48 -12.90 -34.48
N GLN A 171 -42.61 -13.97 -33.68
CA GLN A 171 -43.85 -14.72 -33.61
C GLN A 171 -44.91 -13.71 -33.16
N PRO A 172 -45.98 -13.48 -33.96
CA PRO A 172 -47.03 -12.57 -33.54
C PRO A 172 -47.65 -13.14 -32.27
N ASN A 173 -47.39 -12.47 -31.14
CA ASN A 173 -48.02 -12.78 -29.88
C ASN A 173 -49.54 -12.64 -30.06
N SER A 174 -50.22 -13.78 -30.11
CA SER A 174 -51.67 -13.90 -30.08
C SER A 174 -52.20 -13.15 -28.86
N THR A 175 -52.71 -11.95 -29.10
CA THR A 175 -53.29 -11.08 -28.08
C THR A 175 -54.73 -11.53 -27.85
N HIS A 176 -54.90 -12.65 -27.16
CA HIS A 176 -56.20 -13.05 -26.63
C HIS A 176 -56.30 -12.69 -25.15
N PHE A 177 -56.21 -11.39 -24.84
CA PHE A 177 -56.57 -10.88 -23.52
C PHE A 177 -58.08 -10.63 -23.50
N GLN A 178 -58.85 -11.58 -22.98
CA GLN A 178 -60.25 -11.34 -22.63
C GLN A 178 -60.30 -10.41 -21.42
N ALA A 179 -60.87 -9.22 -21.62
CA ALA A 179 -61.09 -8.25 -20.57
C ALA A 179 -62.13 -8.78 -19.56
N ILE A 180 -61.69 -9.05 -18.34
CA ILE A 180 -62.57 -9.38 -17.22
C ILE A 180 -63.28 -8.09 -16.80
N ARG A 181 -64.60 -8.00 -17.05
CA ARG A 181 -65.45 -6.93 -16.53
C ARG A 181 -65.61 -7.10 -15.02
N ALA A 182 -65.01 -6.20 -14.24
CA ALA A 182 -65.25 -6.11 -12.81
C ALA A 182 -66.63 -5.48 -12.56
N THR A 183 -67.59 -6.29 -12.11
CA THR A 183 -68.87 -5.80 -11.56
C THR A 183 -68.68 -5.43 -10.09
N THR A 184 -68.66 -4.12 -9.81
CA THR A 184 -68.62 -3.59 -8.44
C THR A 184 -70.03 -3.62 -7.83
N ALA A 185 -70.29 -4.60 -6.97
CA ALA A 185 -71.48 -4.58 -6.12
C ALA A 185 -71.12 -3.97 -4.76
N LEU A 186 -71.41 -2.67 -4.61
CA LEU A 186 -71.45 -1.99 -3.32
C LEU A 186 -72.60 -2.56 -2.49
N ARG A 187 -72.30 -3.22 -1.37
CA ARG A 187 -73.28 -3.55 -0.34
C ARG A 187 -72.83 -2.95 0.99
N ARG A 188 -73.42 -1.80 1.34
CA ARG A 188 -73.47 -1.28 2.71
C ARG A 188 -74.42 -2.15 3.54
N LYS A 189 -74.05 -2.47 4.77
CA LYS A 189 -74.96 -2.63 5.92
C LYS A 189 -74.20 -2.33 7.21
N ASP A 190 -74.59 -1.22 7.82
CA ASP A 190 -75.05 -1.04 9.21
C ASP A 190 -74.67 -2.10 10.25
#